data_AF-A0A3L7T699-F1
#
_entry.id   AF-A0A3L7T699-F1
#
_cell.length_a   1.000
_cell.length_b   1.000
_cell.length_c   1.000
_cell.angle_alpha   90.00
_cell.angle_beta   90.00
_cell.angle_gamma   90.00
#
_symmetry.space_group_name_H-M   'P 1'
#
loop_
_entity.id
_entity.type
_entity.pdbx_description
1 polymer ?
#
loop_
_entity_poly.entity_id
_entity_poly.type
_entity_poly.pdbx_seq_one_letter_code
_entity_poly.pdbx_strand_id
1 'polypeptide(L)'
;MHELSSNPVDRDGASLDSKGVTLRALVTAGPTEEPIDAVRFIGNRSSGRMGCAITRALIARGVEVTLLAGPIRVALPEEKGLRVKSFRTANDLELLMREELPHAHLVVMAAAVADYR
;
A
#
# COMPACT_ATOMS: atom_id res chain seq x y z
N MET A 1 -5.53 26.32 13.34
CA MET A 1 -5.83 25.40 12.21
C MET A 1 -4.87 25.76 11.10
N HIS A 2 -3.80 24.98 10.92
CA HIS A 2 -2.94 25.13 9.75
C HIS A 2 -3.69 24.48 8.59
N GLU A 3 -4.15 25.28 7.62
CA GLU A 3 -4.62 24.74 6.35
C GLU A 3 -3.46 23.94 5.74
N LEU A 4 -3.67 22.64 5.60
CA LEU A 4 -2.78 21.78 4.82
C LEU A 4 -2.82 22.34 3.40
N SER A 5 -1.73 22.98 2.98
CA SER A 5 -1.51 23.42 1.60
C SER A 5 -1.92 22.28 0.66
N SER A 6 -3.04 22.44 -0.04
CA SER A 6 -3.50 21.46 -1.02
C SER A 6 -2.50 21.41 -2.15
N ASN A 7 -1.98 20.22 -2.45
CA ASN A 7 -1.11 20.03 -3.60
C ASN A 7 -1.82 20.50 -4.90
N PRO A 8 -1.06 21.00 -5.89
CA PRO A 8 -1.61 21.25 -7.22
C PRO A 8 -2.20 19.96 -7.80
N VAL A 9 -3.25 20.09 -8.61
CA VAL A 9 -3.99 18.96 -9.19
C VAL A 9 -4.05 19.13 -10.71
N ASP A 10 -3.93 18.04 -11.48
CA ASP A 10 -4.08 18.08 -12.94
C ASP A 10 -5.56 18.13 -13.40
N ARG A 11 -5.79 18.12 -14.72
CA ARG A 11 -7.13 18.18 -15.31
C ARG A 11 -8.00 16.96 -15.01
N ASP A 12 -7.38 15.82 -14.67
CA ASP A 12 -8.04 14.55 -14.39
C ASP A 12 -8.20 14.31 -12.88
N GLY A 13 -7.76 15.25 -12.05
CA GLY A 13 -7.88 15.18 -10.58
C GLY A 13 -6.69 14.55 -9.87
N ALA A 14 -5.57 14.31 -10.56
CA ALA A 14 -4.38 13.71 -9.95
C ALA A 14 -3.56 14.74 -9.17
N SER A 15 -3.15 14.41 -7.94
CA SER A 15 -2.29 15.26 -7.12
C SER A 15 -0.88 15.30 -7.69
N LEU A 16 -0.33 16.49 -7.80
CA LEU A 16 0.99 16.75 -8.33
C LEU A 16 1.95 17.22 -7.22
N ASP A 17 3.24 16.97 -7.40
CA ASP A 17 4.30 17.55 -6.58
C ASP A 17 4.61 19.01 -6.99
N SER A 18 5.58 19.63 -6.31
CA SER A 18 6.04 20.99 -6.61
C SER A 18 6.58 21.20 -8.04
N LYS A 19 6.86 20.12 -8.77
CA LYS A 19 7.38 20.12 -10.15
C LYS A 19 6.31 19.75 -11.18
N GLY A 20 5.05 19.52 -10.74
CA GLY A 20 3.95 19.14 -11.62
C GLY A 20 3.93 17.64 -11.98
N VAL A 21 4.61 16.79 -11.23
CA VAL A 21 4.64 15.33 -11.43
C VAL A 21 3.58 14.66 -10.56
N THR A 22 2.83 13.70 -11.13
CA THR A 22 1.82 12.93 -10.38
C THR A 22 2.42 12.20 -9.18
N LEU A 23 1.81 12.41 -8.02
CA LEU A 23 2.21 11.76 -6.78
C LEU A 23 1.80 10.29 -6.79
N ARG A 24 2.76 9.47 -6.34
CA ARG A 24 2.64 8.01 -6.29
C ARG A 24 2.95 7.52 -4.88
N ALA A 25 2.05 6.71 -4.34
CA ALA A 25 2.21 6.10 -3.04
C ALA A 25 2.35 4.58 -3.16
N LEU A 26 3.30 4.02 -2.41
CA LEU A 26 3.39 2.59 -2.16
C LEU A 26 2.87 2.30 -0.77
N VAL A 27 1.82 1.49 -0.66
CA VAL A 27 1.19 1.13 0.61
C VAL A 27 1.30 -0.38 0.79
N THR A 28 1.73 -0.84 1.96
CA THR A 28 1.67 -2.27 2.33
C THR A 28 0.51 -2.50 3.30
N ALA A 29 -0.21 -3.62 3.18
CA ALA A 29 -1.32 -3.95 4.06
C ALA A 29 -1.47 -5.47 4.27
N GLY A 30 -1.97 -5.86 5.43
CA GLY A 30 -2.18 -7.28 5.79
C GLY A 30 -0.95 -7.90 6.48
N PRO A 31 -1.07 -9.12 7.01
CA PRO A 31 0.05 -9.85 7.60
C PRO A 31 0.94 -10.49 6.54
N THR A 32 2.12 -10.96 6.91
CA THR A 32 2.77 -12.06 6.18
C THR A 32 2.41 -13.40 6.83
N GLU A 33 2.51 -14.48 6.06
CA GLU A 33 2.29 -15.87 6.46
C GLU A 33 3.54 -16.68 6.12
N GLU A 34 4.39 -16.96 7.10
CA GLU A 34 5.64 -17.70 6.91
C GLU A 34 5.38 -19.21 7.05
N PRO A 35 5.53 -20.00 5.98
CA PRO A 35 5.15 -21.41 5.99
C PRO A 35 6.07 -22.24 6.88
N ILE A 36 5.47 -23.10 7.72
CA ILE A 36 6.17 -24.15 8.47
C ILE A 36 6.12 -25.45 7.66
N ASP A 37 4.98 -25.75 7.06
CA ASP A 37 4.72 -26.89 6.18
C ASP A 37 3.54 -26.57 5.23
N ALA A 38 3.00 -27.58 4.54
CA ALA A 38 1.92 -27.42 3.57
C ALA A 38 0.59 -26.89 4.17
N VAL A 39 0.43 -26.89 5.49
CA VAL A 39 -0.82 -26.50 6.17
C VAL A 39 -0.58 -25.37 7.17
N ARG A 40 0.53 -25.41 7.91
CA ARG A 40 0.81 -24.50 9.01
C ARG A 40 1.72 -23.37 8.57
N PHE A 41 1.48 -22.19 9.14
CA PHE A 41 2.31 -21.01 8.96
C PHE A 41 2.33 -20.17 10.25
N ILE A 42 3.35 -19.32 10.39
CA ILE A 42 3.43 -18.26 11.39
C ILE A 42 2.92 -16.98 10.75
N GLY A 43 2.00 -16.28 11.40
CA GLY A 43 1.47 -15.04 10.88
C GLY A 43 0.86 -14.15 11.96
N ASN A 44 0.63 -12.89 11.60
CA ASN A 44 0.09 -11.87 12.50
C ASN A 44 -1.43 -11.72 12.34
N ARG A 45 -2.15 -11.32 13.41
CA ARG A 45 -3.61 -11.09 13.37
C ARG A 45 -4.03 -9.76 12.74
N SER A 46 -3.29 -9.29 11.73
CA SER A 46 -3.67 -8.10 10.99
C SER A 46 -4.86 -8.38 10.09
N SER A 47 -5.85 -7.48 10.09
CA SER A 47 -7.00 -7.57 9.20
C SER A 47 -6.80 -6.81 7.87
N GLY A 48 -5.72 -6.02 7.75
CA GLY A 48 -5.49 -5.12 6.60
C GLY A 48 -6.36 -3.84 6.59
N ARG A 49 -7.21 -3.62 7.59
CA ARG A 49 -8.18 -2.51 7.63
C ARG A 49 -7.52 -1.14 7.53
N MET A 50 -6.48 -0.91 8.33
CA MET A 50 -5.79 0.37 8.37
C MET A 50 -5.11 0.69 7.04
N GLY A 51 -4.35 -0.26 6.47
CA GLY A 51 -3.71 -0.07 5.17
C GLY A 51 -4.73 0.24 4.07
N CYS A 52 -5.84 -0.50 4.01
CA CYS A 52 -6.91 -0.22 3.04
C CYS A 52 -7.57 1.15 3.25
N ALA A 53 -7.78 1.58 4.50
CA ALA A 53 -8.32 2.91 4.79
C ALA A 53 -7.37 4.04 4.35
N ILE A 54 -6.06 3.86 4.55
CA ILE A 54 -5.04 4.80 4.09
C ILE A 54 -5.02 4.86 2.56
N THR A 55 -5.06 3.72 1.88
CA THR A 55 -5.17 3.65 0.41
C THR A 55 -6.34 4.48 -0.11
N ARG A 56 -7.54 4.29 0.45
CA ARG A 56 -8.73 5.08 0.08
C ARG A 56 -8.53 6.58 0.32
N ALA A 57 -7.94 6.95 1.45
CA ALA A 57 -7.69 8.34 1.81
C ALA A 57 -6.64 9.03 0.92
N LEU A 58 -5.69 8.28 0.35
CA LEU A 58 -4.70 8.76 -0.62
C LEU A 58 -5.33 8.94 -2.00
N ILE A 59 -6.10 7.95 -2.47
CA ILE A 59 -6.81 8.04 -3.75
C ILE A 59 -7.81 9.19 -3.74
N ALA A 60 -8.54 9.39 -2.63
CA ALA A 60 -9.44 10.54 -2.46
C ALA A 60 -8.74 11.91 -2.52
N ARG A 61 -7.41 11.93 -2.37
CA ARG A 61 -6.57 13.12 -2.53
C ARG A 61 -5.92 13.20 -3.92
N GLY A 62 -6.29 12.32 -4.86
CA GLY A 62 -5.73 12.30 -6.22
C GLY A 62 -4.37 11.60 -6.32
N VAL A 63 -3.91 10.88 -5.29
CA VAL A 63 -2.63 10.17 -5.34
C VAL A 63 -2.82 8.82 -6.04
N GLU A 64 -1.94 8.48 -6.98
CA GLU A 64 -1.89 7.12 -7.54
C GLU A 64 -1.30 6.17 -6.50
N VAL A 65 -1.95 5.03 -6.25
CA VAL A 65 -1.53 4.10 -5.21
C VAL A 65 -1.20 2.73 -5.79
N THR A 66 0.00 2.23 -5.50
CA THR A 66 0.27 0.79 -5.54
C THR A 66 0.06 0.24 -4.12
N LEU A 67 -0.90 -0.67 -3.96
CA LEU A 67 -1.13 -1.42 -2.72
C LEU A 67 -0.51 -2.82 -2.84
N LEU A 68 0.46 -3.11 -1.99
CA LEU A 68 0.96 -4.46 -1.74
C LEU A 68 0.08 -5.08 -0.65
N ALA A 69 -0.72 -6.09 -1.02
CA ALA A 69 -1.72 -6.70 -0.15
C ALA A 69 -1.36 -8.14 0.23
N GLY A 70 -1.15 -8.36 1.53
CA GLY A 70 -1.11 -9.68 2.13
C GLY A 70 -2.51 -10.29 2.28
N PRO A 71 -2.69 -11.31 3.13
CA PRO A 71 -3.99 -11.88 3.48
C PRO A 71 -4.86 -10.88 4.25
N ILE A 72 -5.68 -10.15 3.52
CA ILE A 72 -6.60 -9.15 4.08
C ILE A 72 -7.99 -9.73 4.29
N ARG A 73 -8.69 -9.24 5.33
CA ARG A 73 -10.04 -9.71 5.72
C ARG A 73 -11.12 -8.68 5.43
N VAL A 74 -10.81 -7.71 4.59
CA VAL A 74 -11.72 -6.64 4.17
C VAL A 74 -11.72 -6.52 2.66
N ALA A 75 -12.82 -6.00 2.13
CA ALA A 75 -12.90 -5.69 0.71
C ALA A 75 -11.77 -4.73 0.32
N LEU A 76 -11.07 -5.10 -0.75
CA LEU A 76 -10.11 -4.24 -1.38
C LEU A 76 -10.80 -2.95 -1.84
N PRO A 77 -10.08 -1.83 -1.86
CA PRO A 77 -10.56 -0.65 -2.56
C PRO A 77 -10.65 -0.94 -4.08
N GLU A 78 -11.64 -0.37 -4.78
CA GLU A 78 -11.90 -0.57 -6.23
C GLU A 78 -11.84 0.76 -7.01
N GLU A 79 -11.24 1.78 -6.42
CA GLU A 79 -11.18 3.12 -6.99
C GLU A 79 -10.17 3.22 -8.15
N LYS A 80 -10.43 4.13 -9.09
CA LYS A 80 -9.47 4.46 -10.16
C LYS A 80 -8.18 5.01 -9.54
N GLY A 81 -7.04 4.69 -10.16
CA GLY A 81 -5.72 5.08 -9.65
C GLY A 81 -5.12 4.10 -8.63
N LEU A 82 -5.80 2.98 -8.36
CA LEU A 82 -5.26 1.88 -7.56
C LEU A 82 -4.68 0.76 -8.43
N ARG A 83 -3.48 0.31 -8.09
CA ARG A 83 -2.88 -0.95 -8.54
C ARG A 83 -2.69 -1.85 -7.32
N VAL A 84 -3.13 -3.11 -7.41
CA VAL A 84 -2.95 -4.07 -6.31
C VAL A 84 -2.01 -5.18 -6.74
N LYS A 85 -0.99 -5.46 -5.92
CA LYS A 85 -0.12 -6.64 -6.05
C LYS A 85 -0.24 -7.44 -4.76
N SER A 86 -0.39 -8.76 -4.85
CA SER A 86 -0.56 -9.61 -3.68
C SER A 86 0.76 -10.25 -3.23
N PHE A 87 0.91 -10.48 -1.93
CA PHE A 87 2.01 -11.22 -1.35
C PHE A 87 1.50 -12.22 -0.30
N ARG A 88 2.31 -13.23 0.04
CA ARG A 88 2.03 -14.13 1.16
C ARG A 88 3.12 -14.05 2.21
N THR A 89 4.38 -14.19 1.81
CA THR A 89 5.51 -14.23 2.73
C THR A 89 6.20 -12.86 2.84
N ALA A 90 7.06 -12.69 3.84
CA ALA A 90 7.95 -11.54 3.94
C ALA A 90 8.91 -11.46 2.74
N ASN A 91 9.32 -12.61 2.18
CA ASN A 91 10.17 -12.65 0.99
C ASN A 91 9.45 -12.14 -0.26
N ASP A 92 8.19 -12.54 -0.46
CA ASP A 92 7.35 -12.02 -1.54
C ASP A 92 7.19 -10.49 -1.42
N LEU A 93 6.92 -10.02 -0.20
CA LEU A 93 6.80 -8.60 0.08
C LEU A 93 8.11 -7.85 -0.21
N GLU A 94 9.25 -8.39 0.20
CA GLU A 94 10.56 -7.78 -0.06
C GLU A 94 10.82 -7.63 -1.57
N LEU A 95 10.54 -8.66 -2.36
CA LEU A 95 10.71 -8.61 -3.83
C LEU A 95 9.82 -7.53 -4.47
N LEU A 96 8.55 -7.47 -4.07
CA LEU A 96 7.61 -6.47 -4.57
C LEU A 96 8.00 -5.05 -4.13
N MET A 97 8.48 -4.89 -2.89
CA MET A 97 8.99 -3.62 -2.40
C MET A 97 10.18 -3.15 -3.24
N ARG A 98 11.14 -4.03 -3.56
CA ARG A 98 12.29 -3.70 -4.41
C ARG A 98 11.88 -3.27 -5.82
N GLU A 99 10.84 -3.89 -6.36
CA GLU A 99 10.29 -3.55 -7.68
C GLU A 99 9.60 -2.17 -7.67
N GLU A 100 8.78 -1.88 -6.66
CA GLU A 100 7.89 -0.71 -6.66
C GLU A 100 8.49 0.53 -6.00
N LEU A 101 9.44 0.37 -5.06
CA LEU A 101 10.08 1.49 -4.33
C LEU A 101 10.63 2.58 -5.26
N PRO A 102 11.34 2.27 -6.37
CA PRO A 102 11.88 3.29 -7.26
C PRO A 102 10.83 4.20 -7.91
N HIS A 103 9.56 3.79 -7.93
CA HIS A 103 8.45 4.52 -8.54
C HIS A 103 7.61 5.32 -7.53
N ALA A 104 7.87 5.14 -6.23
CA ALA A 104 7.08 5.72 -5.16
C ALA A 104 7.70 7.06 -4.70
N HIS A 105 6.84 8.06 -4.53
CA HIS A 105 7.21 9.33 -3.89
C HIS A 105 7.02 9.25 -2.36
N LEU A 106 6.10 8.40 -1.90
CA LEU A 106 5.83 8.14 -0.49
C LEU A 106 5.57 6.66 -0.25
N VAL A 107 5.96 6.18 0.93
CA VAL A 107 5.79 4.79 1.33
C VAL A 107 5.06 4.73 2.67
N VAL A 108 4.02 3.91 2.74
CA VAL A 108 3.28 3.61 3.96
C VAL A 108 3.44 2.12 4.27
N MET A 109 4.23 1.81 5.30
CA MET A 109 4.47 0.44 5.75
C MET A 109 3.43 0.02 6.79
N ALA A 110 2.22 -0.36 6.35
CA ALA A 110 1.10 -0.76 7.21
C ALA A 110 0.84 -2.28 7.22
N ALA A 111 1.70 -3.08 6.58
CA ALA A 111 1.70 -4.53 6.71
C ALA A 111 2.27 -4.98 8.07
N ALA A 112 1.75 -6.09 8.60
CA ALA A 112 2.26 -6.74 9.80
C ALA A 112 3.22 -7.87 9.41
N VAL A 113 4.44 -7.48 9.04
CA VAL A 113 5.51 -8.37 8.60
C VAL A 113 6.01 -9.21 9.78
N ALA A 114 6.26 -10.50 9.54
CA ALA A 114 6.89 -11.37 10.53
C ALA A 114 8.37 -11.02 10.71
N ASP A 115 8.84 -10.96 11.96
CA ASP A 115 10.26 -10.71 12.27
C ASP A 115 11.15 -11.95 12.06
N TYR A 116 10.54 -13.13 12.06
CA TYR A 116 11.21 -14.43 11.91
C TYR A 116 10.53 -15.26 10.82
N ARG A 117 11.34 -16.09 10.16
CA ARG A 117 10.95 -17.03 9.12
C ARG A 117 11.73 -18.32 9.31
#